data_AF-A0A9N8F130-F1
#
_entry.id   AF-A0A9N8F130-F1
#
_cell.length_a   1.000
_cell.length_b   1.000
_cell.length_c   1.000
_cell.angle_alpha   90.00
_cell.angle_beta   90.00
_cell.angle_gamma   90.00
#
_symmetry.space_group_name_H-M   'P 1'
#
loop_
_entity.id
_entity.type
_entity.pdbx_description
1 polymer ?
#
loop_
_entity_poly.entity_id
_entity_poly.type
_entity_poly.pdbx_seq_one_letter_code
_entity_poly.pdbx_strand_id
1 'polypeptide(L)'
;MSSSTDYHHNDEEMMATPLPPAVEENADCLPSHTTILSTNGAPDNNGSVVQLEHLEVIRVCEDEDDDDTLPKPQRKNTDATSMTGSSSFLDDGSEVDCDPVKTTKPPSSLDLVHEEDEDDTKVEDSCCWKWCKILLFLLVVVVAVLFTAVMVGAVLERNSYSGKEGTNHYYTTPQMCGVDNPLTDTGVTFPSLTDLHNAGSKVAHCGDCGACSTAHDMDIMGRTADSLTKDSTACAFKIFFGRRAVEKCMEERVGFTPACEDCWLDNIACSFKKCKFTCIKYKLFRQDNNKADDDLNDCLKCDERSCGPGFIECSGANRRRMGVVSDIGREAVDQCEAVDVDWTTVGGDDNNN
;
A
#
# COMPACT_ATOMS: atom_id res chain seq x y z
N MET A 1 40.11 -37.04 20.08
CA MET A 1 39.02 -37.96 19.75
C MET A 1 37.99 -37.14 18.97
N SER A 2 38.19 -37.06 17.65
CA SER A 2 37.28 -36.34 16.74
C SER A 2 36.14 -37.28 16.37
N SER A 3 34.92 -36.83 16.59
CA SER A 3 33.72 -37.51 16.13
C SER A 3 33.24 -36.79 14.87
N SER A 4 33.53 -37.37 13.71
CA SER A 4 32.85 -37.04 12.46
C SER A 4 31.48 -37.72 12.47
N THR A 5 30.44 -36.98 12.12
CA THR A 5 29.13 -37.55 11.80
C THR A 5 28.88 -37.34 10.31
N ASP A 6 28.81 -38.47 9.60
CA ASP A 6 28.48 -38.56 8.19
C ASP A 6 27.02 -38.17 7.96
N TYR A 7 26.80 -37.22 7.05
CA TYR A 7 25.48 -36.91 6.52
C TYR A 7 25.25 -37.74 5.26
N HIS A 8 24.25 -38.62 5.32
CA HIS A 8 23.75 -39.41 4.20
C HIS A 8 23.02 -38.51 3.20
N HIS A 9 23.47 -38.56 1.94
CA HIS A 9 22.77 -38.07 0.76
C HIS A 9 21.67 -39.09 0.41
N ASN A 10 20.41 -38.68 0.43
CA ASN A 10 19.30 -39.44 -0.15
C ASN A 10 18.93 -38.78 -1.47
N ASP A 11 19.20 -39.49 -2.56
CA ASP A 11 18.64 -39.25 -3.88
C ASP A 11 17.17 -39.66 -3.86
N GLU A 12 16.24 -38.70 -3.95
CA GLU A 12 14.83 -38.96 -4.22
C GLU A 12 14.42 -38.44 -5.61
N GLU A 13 13.70 -39.31 -6.29
CA GLU A 13 13.27 -39.29 -7.68
C GLU A 13 12.49 -38.02 -8.07
N MET A 14 12.87 -37.44 -9.21
CA MET A 14 12.08 -36.45 -9.93
C MET A 14 10.82 -37.11 -10.50
N MET A 15 9.67 -36.93 -9.82
CA MET A 15 8.38 -37.24 -10.41
C MET A 15 7.98 -36.15 -11.41
N ALA A 16 7.77 -36.55 -12.66
CA ALA A 16 7.27 -35.71 -13.73
C ALA A 16 5.86 -35.18 -13.39
N THR A 17 5.70 -33.87 -13.45
CA THR A 17 4.40 -33.18 -13.30
C THR A 17 3.56 -33.33 -14.57
N PRO A 18 2.22 -33.47 -14.47
CA PRO A 18 1.35 -33.51 -15.64
C PRO A 18 1.22 -32.12 -16.28
N LEU A 19 1.23 -32.08 -17.61
CA LEU A 19 0.93 -30.88 -18.40
C LEU A 19 -0.49 -30.36 -18.09
N PRO A 20 -0.68 -29.04 -17.91
CA PRO A 20 -2.01 -28.46 -17.75
C PRO A 20 -2.81 -28.52 -19.08
N PRO A 21 -4.15 -28.62 -19.00
CA PRO A 21 -5.01 -28.61 -20.17
C PRO A 21 -4.99 -27.24 -20.87
N ALA A 22 -5.10 -27.25 -22.19
CA ALA A 22 -5.17 -26.09 -23.05
C ALA A 22 -6.30 -25.14 -22.63
N VAL A 23 -5.95 -23.85 -22.45
CA VAL A 23 -6.91 -22.78 -22.19
C VAL A 23 -7.49 -22.32 -23.52
N GLU A 24 -8.82 -22.32 -23.57
CA GLU A 24 -9.66 -21.83 -24.68
C GLU A 24 -9.56 -20.29 -24.76
N GLU A 25 -9.06 -19.76 -25.88
CA GLU A 25 -8.97 -18.32 -26.17
C GLU A 25 -10.36 -17.71 -26.28
N ASN A 26 -10.74 -16.87 -25.31
CA ASN A 26 -11.78 -15.87 -25.52
C ASN A 26 -11.11 -14.59 -26.05
N ALA A 27 -11.52 -14.21 -27.25
CA ALA A 27 -11.10 -13.00 -27.94
C ALA A 27 -11.70 -11.77 -27.25
N ASP A 28 -10.85 -10.97 -26.60
CA ASP A 28 -11.11 -9.55 -26.38
C ASP A 28 -9.76 -8.80 -26.33
N CYS A 29 -9.60 -7.88 -27.29
CA CYS A 29 -8.59 -6.82 -27.39
C CYS A 29 -7.11 -7.20 -27.20
N LEU A 30 -6.49 -7.75 -28.25
CA LEU A 30 -5.02 -7.79 -28.40
C LEU A 30 -4.47 -6.40 -28.80
N PRO A 31 -3.37 -5.94 -28.18
CA PRO A 31 -2.58 -4.83 -28.72
C PRO A 31 -1.77 -5.31 -29.94
N SER A 32 -1.75 -4.50 -30.98
CA SER A 32 -0.93 -4.74 -32.17
C SER A 32 0.55 -4.71 -31.79
N HIS A 33 1.24 -5.85 -31.95
CA HIS A 33 2.69 -5.92 -31.97
C HIS A 33 3.26 -5.02 -33.08
N THR A 34 4.00 -3.98 -32.71
CA THR A 34 4.88 -3.27 -33.64
C THR A 34 6.14 -4.11 -33.81
N THR A 35 6.20 -4.91 -34.86
CA THR A 35 7.45 -5.54 -35.32
C THR A 35 8.36 -4.45 -35.88
N ILE A 36 9.37 -4.04 -35.12
CA ILE A 36 10.47 -3.22 -35.65
C ILE A 36 11.33 -4.14 -36.53
N LEU A 37 11.18 -4.03 -37.85
CA LEU A 37 12.08 -4.64 -38.80
C LEU A 37 13.44 -3.90 -38.71
N SER A 38 14.44 -4.57 -38.14
CA SER A 38 15.83 -4.13 -38.19
C SER A 38 16.37 -4.34 -39.60
N THR A 39 16.51 -3.27 -40.38
CA THR A 39 17.25 -3.31 -41.65
C THR A 39 18.72 -3.05 -41.39
N ASN A 40 19.54 -4.10 -41.48
CA ASN A 40 20.99 -3.97 -41.65
C ASN A 40 21.28 -3.37 -43.03
N GLY A 41 21.50 -2.05 -43.08
CA GLY A 41 21.94 -1.33 -44.28
C GLY A 41 23.45 -1.09 -44.25
N ALA A 42 24.17 -1.67 -45.21
CA ALA A 42 25.55 -1.30 -45.54
C ALA A 42 25.60 0.11 -46.19
N PRO A 43 26.75 0.81 -46.15
CA PRO A 43 26.81 2.20 -46.62
C PRO A 43 26.95 2.27 -48.15
N ASP A 44 25.98 2.91 -48.80
CA ASP A 44 26.06 3.26 -50.22
C ASP A 44 26.52 4.72 -50.38
N ASN A 45 27.68 4.88 -51.01
CA ASN A 45 28.21 6.16 -51.48
C ASN A 45 27.41 6.63 -52.69
N ASN A 46 26.30 7.35 -52.48
CA ASN A 46 25.89 8.39 -53.42
C ASN A 46 24.83 9.29 -52.80
N GLY A 47 25.15 10.57 -52.71
CA GLY A 47 24.25 11.61 -52.24
C GLY A 47 22.99 11.66 -53.09
N SER A 48 21.86 11.33 -52.48
CA SER A 48 20.53 11.73 -52.94
C SER A 48 19.62 11.82 -51.72
N VAL A 49 19.12 13.03 -51.49
CA VAL A 49 18.20 13.37 -50.41
C VAL A 49 16.83 12.81 -50.76
N VAL A 50 16.35 11.84 -49.99
CA VAL A 50 14.94 11.39 -50.04
C VAL A 50 14.19 12.12 -48.94
N GLN A 51 13.31 13.06 -49.32
CA GLN A 51 12.31 13.62 -48.41
C GLN A 51 11.25 12.56 -48.12
N LEU A 52 11.16 12.13 -46.86
CA LEU A 52 10.01 11.38 -46.35
C LEU A 52 9.00 12.37 -45.76
N GLU A 53 7.83 12.46 -46.38
CA GLU A 53 6.67 13.15 -45.82
C GLU A 53 6.14 12.35 -44.62
N HIS A 54 5.96 13.06 -43.50
CA HIS A 54 5.35 12.56 -42.26
C HIS A 54 3.87 12.29 -42.49
N LEU A 55 3.42 11.04 -42.27
CA LEU A 55 2.01 10.71 -42.11
C LEU A 55 1.72 10.59 -40.61
N GLU A 56 1.18 11.65 -40.01
CA GLU A 56 0.61 11.61 -38.66
C GLU A 56 -0.72 10.88 -38.71
N VAL A 57 -0.77 9.68 -38.13
CA VAL A 57 -2.03 9.01 -37.81
C VAL A 57 -2.34 9.32 -36.36
N ILE A 58 -3.10 10.38 -36.13
CA ILE A 58 -3.72 10.66 -34.84
C ILE A 58 -4.84 9.63 -34.64
N ARG A 59 -4.63 8.66 -33.76
CA ARG A 59 -5.73 7.90 -33.16
C ARG A 59 -6.19 8.66 -31.92
N VAL A 60 -7.38 9.23 -32.03
CA VAL A 60 -8.19 9.64 -30.88
C VAL A 60 -8.81 8.36 -30.33
N CYS A 61 -8.40 7.94 -29.14
CA CYS A 61 -9.24 7.08 -28.32
C CYS A 61 -10.30 8.02 -27.72
N GLU A 62 -11.55 7.84 -28.11
CA GLU A 62 -12.68 8.46 -27.42
C GLU A 62 -12.79 7.76 -26.06
N ASP A 63 -12.28 8.40 -25.02
CA ASP A 63 -12.63 8.06 -23.65
C ASP A 63 -14.09 8.49 -23.43
N GLU A 64 -14.92 7.60 -22.89
CA GLU A 64 -16.27 7.95 -22.48
C GLU A 64 -16.18 9.01 -21.36
N ASP A 65 -16.47 10.26 -21.74
CA ASP A 65 -16.52 11.43 -20.87
C ASP A 65 -17.61 11.29 -19.79
N ASP A 66 -17.19 11.12 -18.53
CA ASP A 66 -17.97 11.59 -17.38
C ASP A 66 -17.89 13.13 -17.35
N ASP A 67 -18.93 13.77 -17.88
CA ASP A 67 -19.13 15.22 -17.91
C ASP A 67 -19.34 15.79 -16.50
N ASP A 68 -18.25 16.30 -15.90
CA ASP A 68 -18.27 17.25 -14.78
C ASP A 68 -17.39 18.48 -15.14
N THR A 69 -17.83 19.23 -16.14
CA THR A 69 -17.24 20.52 -16.50
C THR A 69 -17.69 21.66 -15.57
N LEU A 70 -17.00 21.85 -14.44
CA LEU A 70 -16.98 23.13 -13.70
C LEU A 70 -15.66 23.87 -13.95
N PRO A 71 -15.69 25.16 -14.36
CA PRO A 71 -14.47 25.90 -14.70
C PRO A 71 -13.68 26.29 -13.44
N LYS A 72 -12.41 25.86 -13.39
CA LYS A 72 -11.40 26.34 -12.43
C LYS A 72 -11.05 27.82 -12.72
N PRO A 73 -11.04 28.73 -11.73
CA PRO A 73 -10.53 30.07 -11.92
C PRO A 73 -9.00 30.08 -11.98
N GLN A 74 -8.46 30.71 -13.00
CA GLN A 74 -7.03 31.00 -13.13
C GLN A 74 -6.56 31.91 -11.97
N ARG A 75 -5.62 31.42 -11.16
CA ARG A 75 -4.86 32.25 -10.21
C ARG A 75 -3.75 32.98 -10.96
N LYS A 76 -3.86 34.30 -11.01
CA LYS A 76 -2.77 35.21 -11.38
C LYS A 76 -1.73 35.25 -10.25
N ASN A 77 -0.46 35.23 -10.65
CA ASN A 77 0.68 35.65 -9.84
C ASN A 77 0.50 37.11 -9.41
N THR A 78 0.70 37.40 -8.13
CA THR A 78 1.10 38.71 -7.65
C THR A 78 2.06 38.57 -6.48
N ASP A 79 3.12 39.37 -6.58
CA ASP A 79 4.29 39.45 -5.72
C ASP A 79 4.03 39.82 -4.25
N ALA A 80 5.10 39.59 -3.49
CA ALA A 80 5.30 39.87 -2.08
C ALA A 80 4.85 41.27 -1.62
N THR A 81 4.25 41.33 -0.43
CA THR A 81 4.42 42.46 0.50
C THR A 81 4.28 41.96 1.94
N SER A 82 5.35 42.16 2.70
CA SER A 82 5.45 42.10 4.16
C SER A 82 4.40 42.98 4.83
N MET A 83 3.62 42.44 5.78
CA MET A 83 3.10 43.19 6.92
C MET A 83 2.87 42.28 8.14
N THR A 84 3.56 42.64 9.21
CA THR A 84 3.33 42.24 10.60
C THR A 84 1.96 42.71 11.07
N GLY A 85 1.17 41.83 11.68
CA GLY A 85 -0.11 42.21 12.29
C GLY A 85 -0.59 41.17 13.29
N SER A 86 -0.30 41.42 14.57
CA SER A 86 -0.92 40.74 15.71
C SER A 86 -2.43 40.98 15.69
N SER A 87 -3.22 39.91 15.78
CA SER A 87 -4.64 39.99 16.08
C SER A 87 -5.03 38.83 16.98
N SER A 88 -5.43 39.20 18.20
CA SER A 88 -6.11 38.42 19.22
C SER A 88 -7.22 37.53 18.63
N PHE A 89 -7.11 36.23 18.87
CA PHE A 89 -8.13 35.23 18.58
C PHE A 89 -9.10 35.17 19.76
N LEU A 90 -10.39 35.39 19.48
CA LEU A 90 -11.48 35.26 20.42
C LEU A 90 -11.85 33.78 20.54
N ASP A 91 -11.69 33.23 21.74
CA ASP A 91 -12.32 32.01 22.21
C ASP A 91 -13.84 32.20 22.20
N ASP A 92 -14.56 31.41 21.39
CA ASP A 92 -16.01 31.23 21.51
C ASP A 92 -16.25 29.80 22.00
N GLY A 93 -16.29 29.67 23.33
CA GLY A 93 -16.65 28.45 24.04
C GLY A 93 -18.16 28.24 24.01
N SER A 94 -18.60 27.17 23.35
CA SER A 94 -19.96 26.62 23.54
C SER A 94 -19.85 25.36 24.40
N GLU A 95 -19.75 25.58 25.70
CA GLU A 95 -19.80 24.55 26.73
C GLU A 95 -21.27 24.17 26.96
N VAL A 96 -21.65 22.95 26.57
CA VAL A 96 -22.97 22.38 26.88
C VAL A 96 -22.93 21.87 28.31
N ASP A 97 -23.32 22.77 29.22
CA ASP A 97 -23.36 22.52 30.67
C ASP A 97 -24.61 21.68 31.01
N CYS A 98 -24.40 20.39 31.29
CA CYS A 98 -25.41 19.52 31.86
C CYS A 98 -25.37 19.64 33.39
N ASP A 99 -26.01 20.69 33.92
CA ASP A 99 -26.15 20.93 35.35
C ASP A 99 -26.86 19.76 36.06
N PRO A 100 -26.26 19.13 37.10
CA PRO A 100 -26.98 18.24 37.99
C PRO A 100 -27.81 19.07 38.98
N VAL A 101 -29.13 18.86 38.95
CA VAL A 101 -30.09 19.44 39.90
C VAL A 101 -29.68 19.13 41.35
N LYS A 102 -29.20 20.17 42.05
CA LYS A 102 -29.00 20.17 43.50
C LYS A 102 -30.35 20.29 44.21
N THR A 103 -30.86 19.20 44.77
CA THR A 103 -31.94 19.24 45.76
C THR A 103 -31.39 19.55 47.14
N THR A 104 -31.69 20.75 47.64
CA THR A 104 -31.43 21.20 49.02
C THR A 104 -32.43 20.59 50.00
N LYS A 105 -31.91 19.97 51.06
CA LYS A 105 -32.63 19.62 52.31
C LYS A 105 -32.59 20.82 53.27
N PRO A 106 -33.61 21.08 54.13
CA PRO A 106 -33.41 20.94 55.59
C PRO A 106 -34.74 20.57 56.34
N PRO A 107 -34.89 20.63 57.68
CA PRO A 107 -35.04 19.41 58.48
C PRO A 107 -36.27 19.35 59.44
N SER A 108 -36.49 18.15 59.98
CA SER A 108 -36.98 17.81 61.34
C SER A 108 -38.41 18.19 61.80
N SER A 109 -39.28 17.18 61.89
CA SER A 109 -40.10 16.78 63.06
C SER A 109 -40.88 15.50 62.69
N LEU A 110 -40.54 14.33 63.22
CA LEU A 110 -41.20 13.69 64.37
C LEU A 110 -42.70 13.41 64.14
N ASP A 111 -43.01 12.20 63.66
CA ASP A 111 -44.20 11.37 63.96
C ASP A 111 -44.02 10.03 63.20
N LEU A 112 -43.83 8.90 63.90
CA LEU A 112 -44.87 7.95 64.35
C LEU A 112 -45.61 7.24 63.20
N VAL A 113 -45.21 5.96 63.02
CA VAL A 113 -45.99 4.83 62.46
C VAL A 113 -46.53 5.00 61.04
N HIS A 114 -45.85 4.41 60.06
CA HIS A 114 -46.56 3.78 58.94
C HIS A 114 -45.78 2.62 58.35
N GLU A 115 -46.55 1.64 57.90
CA GLU A 115 -46.20 0.27 57.55
C GLU A 115 -45.18 0.17 56.41
N GLU A 116 -44.46 -0.95 56.42
CA GLU A 116 -43.59 -1.42 55.34
C GLU A 116 -44.46 -1.75 54.12
N ASP A 117 -44.90 -0.73 53.38
CA ASP A 117 -45.40 -0.95 52.03
C ASP A 117 -44.20 -1.19 51.13
N GLU A 118 -43.88 -2.46 50.92
CA GLU A 118 -43.18 -2.95 49.72
C GLU A 118 -43.99 -2.47 48.51
N ASP A 119 -43.73 -1.22 48.08
CA ASP A 119 -44.26 -0.67 46.84
C ASP A 119 -43.57 -1.43 45.71
N ASP A 120 -44.21 -2.54 45.38
CA ASP A 120 -44.00 -3.44 44.26
C ASP A 120 -44.29 -2.63 42.99
N THR A 121 -43.47 -1.59 42.75
CA THR A 121 -43.46 -0.80 41.52
C THR A 121 -42.98 -1.76 40.44
N LYS A 122 -43.91 -2.55 39.93
CA LYS A 122 -43.84 -3.21 38.65
C LYS A 122 -43.63 -2.09 37.66
N VAL A 123 -42.34 -1.80 37.40
CA VAL A 123 -41.90 -0.97 36.29
C VAL A 123 -42.52 -1.62 35.07
N GLU A 124 -43.68 -1.12 34.66
CA GLU A 124 -44.37 -1.60 33.48
C GLU A 124 -43.36 -1.53 32.35
N ASP A 125 -43.03 -2.70 31.78
CA ASP A 125 -42.08 -2.86 30.69
C ASP A 125 -42.50 -1.92 29.55
N SER A 126 -41.96 -0.70 29.59
CA SER A 126 -42.26 0.36 28.65
C SER A 126 -41.97 -0.17 27.26
N CYS A 127 -42.85 0.11 26.31
CA CYS A 127 -42.71 -0.26 24.90
C CYS A 127 -41.28 0.01 24.36
N CYS A 128 -40.62 1.05 24.89
CA CYS A 128 -39.22 1.38 24.64
C CYS A 128 -38.24 0.23 24.91
N TRP A 129 -38.38 -0.50 26.02
CA TRP A 129 -37.50 -1.62 26.39
C TRP A 129 -37.63 -2.80 25.43
N LYS A 130 -38.85 -3.06 24.94
CA LYS A 130 -39.10 -4.10 23.92
C LYS A 130 -38.46 -3.74 22.58
N TRP A 131 -38.60 -2.48 22.13
CA TRP A 131 -37.95 -2.01 20.90
C TRP A 131 -36.42 -1.99 21.00
N CYS A 132 -35.88 -1.59 22.15
CA CYS A 132 -34.43 -1.62 22.39
C CYS A 132 -33.87 -3.05 22.28
N LYS A 133 -34.55 -4.04 22.88
CA LYS A 133 -34.18 -5.46 22.74
C LYS A 133 -34.22 -5.95 21.30
N ILE A 134 -35.25 -5.57 20.53
CA ILE A 134 -35.37 -5.95 19.11
C ILE A 134 -34.24 -5.32 18.29
N LEU A 135 -33.97 -4.03 18.47
CA LEU A 135 -32.87 -3.33 17.76
C LEU A 135 -31.51 -3.93 18.11
N LEU A 136 -31.26 -4.24 19.39
CA LEU A 136 -30.04 -4.91 19.82
C LEU A 136 -29.91 -6.30 19.19
N PHE A 137 -30.99 -7.08 19.15
CA PHE A 137 -30.99 -8.39 18.49
C PHE A 137 -30.67 -8.28 16.99
N LEU A 138 -31.30 -7.33 16.29
CA LEU A 138 -31.03 -7.09 14.88
C LEU A 138 -29.57 -6.67 14.65
N LEU A 139 -29.01 -5.82 15.51
CA LEU A 139 -27.60 -5.44 15.46
C LEU A 139 -26.69 -6.67 15.60
N VAL A 140 -26.97 -7.53 16.59
CA VAL A 140 -26.20 -8.77 16.80
C VAL A 140 -26.27 -9.69 15.59
N VAL A 141 -27.46 -9.87 14.99
CA VAL A 141 -27.63 -10.68 13.78
C VAL A 141 -26.82 -10.10 12.62
N VAL A 142 -26.88 -8.78 12.41
CA VAL A 142 -26.10 -8.11 11.35
C VAL A 142 -24.60 -8.30 11.56
N VAL A 143 -24.11 -8.08 12.78
CA VAL A 143 -22.68 -8.29 13.12
C VAL A 143 -22.26 -9.74 12.89
N ALA A 144 -23.10 -10.70 13.30
CA ALA A 144 -22.82 -12.13 13.08
C ALA A 144 -22.74 -12.48 11.58
N VAL A 145 -23.68 -11.97 10.76
CA VAL A 145 -23.67 -12.18 9.30
C VAL A 145 -22.42 -11.57 8.66
N LEU A 146 -22.07 -10.33 9.02
CA LEU A 146 -20.86 -9.67 8.51
C LEU A 146 -19.59 -10.43 8.91
N PHE A 147 -19.52 -10.88 10.16
CA PHE A 147 -18.40 -11.68 10.65
C PHE A 147 -18.26 -12.99 9.87
N THR A 148 -19.37 -13.72 9.66
CA THR A 148 -19.36 -14.95 8.85
C THR A 148 -18.93 -14.68 7.42
N ALA A 149 -19.43 -13.59 6.80
CA ALA A 149 -19.04 -13.21 5.44
C ALA A 149 -17.53 -12.93 5.33
N VAL A 150 -16.95 -12.20 6.30
CA VAL A 150 -15.50 -11.94 6.35
C VAL A 150 -14.71 -13.25 6.48
N MET A 151 -15.14 -14.16 7.36
CA MET A 151 -14.45 -15.43 7.58
C MET A 151 -14.50 -16.34 6.33
N VAL A 152 -15.67 -16.46 5.68
CA VAL A 152 -15.80 -17.22 4.43
C VAL A 152 -14.99 -16.59 3.31
N GLY A 153 -15.07 -15.26 3.15
CA GLY A 153 -14.31 -14.52 2.16
C GLY A 153 -12.80 -14.72 2.31
N ALA A 154 -12.28 -14.63 3.54
CA ALA A 154 -10.86 -14.85 3.82
C ALA A 154 -10.39 -16.27 3.46
N VAL A 155 -11.25 -17.29 3.64
CA VAL A 155 -10.93 -18.67 3.23
C VAL A 155 -10.88 -18.80 1.71
N LEU A 156 -11.83 -18.17 1.00
CA LEU A 156 -11.86 -18.20 -0.47
C LEU A 156 -10.64 -17.48 -1.07
N GLU A 157 -10.30 -16.29 -0.54
CA GLU A 157 -9.11 -15.54 -0.95
C GLU A 157 -7.84 -16.36 -0.68
N ARG A 158 -7.71 -16.96 0.51
CA ARG A 158 -6.59 -17.85 0.86
C ARG A 158 -6.41 -18.99 -0.13
N ASN A 159 -7.50 -19.62 -0.54
CA ASN A 159 -7.44 -20.67 -1.54
C ASN A 159 -7.01 -20.15 -2.92
N SER A 160 -7.32 -18.89 -3.24
CA SER A 160 -6.94 -18.29 -4.53
C SER A 160 -5.45 -17.96 -4.64
N TYR A 161 -4.74 -17.67 -3.53
CA TYR A 161 -3.32 -17.32 -3.57
C TYR A 161 -2.38 -18.40 -3.01
N SER A 162 -2.89 -19.44 -2.36
CA SER A 162 -2.08 -20.52 -1.78
C SER A 162 -1.19 -21.24 -2.80
N GLY A 163 -1.70 -21.44 -4.02
CA GLY A 163 -0.98 -22.09 -5.14
C GLY A 163 -0.19 -21.16 -6.05
N LYS A 164 -0.18 -19.85 -5.78
CA LYS A 164 0.65 -18.91 -6.55
C LYS A 164 2.10 -18.97 -6.08
N GLU A 165 3.02 -18.91 -7.02
CA GLU A 165 4.45 -18.80 -6.75
C GLU A 165 4.76 -17.53 -5.94
N GLY A 166 5.83 -17.59 -5.16
CA GLY A 166 6.35 -16.44 -4.44
C GLY A 166 6.95 -15.39 -5.38
N THR A 167 7.16 -14.19 -4.87
CA THR A 167 7.77 -13.08 -5.64
C THR A 167 9.29 -13.12 -5.68
N ASN A 168 9.93 -14.13 -5.11
CA ASN A 168 11.38 -14.17 -4.89
C ASN A 168 12.16 -14.02 -6.21
N HIS A 169 11.62 -14.57 -7.31
CA HIS A 169 12.22 -14.46 -8.65
C HIS A 169 12.32 -13.01 -9.17
N TYR A 170 11.49 -12.08 -8.69
CA TYR A 170 11.60 -10.65 -9.05
C TYR A 170 12.79 -9.94 -8.40
N TYR A 171 13.47 -10.59 -7.45
CA TYR A 171 14.64 -10.06 -6.75
C TYR A 171 15.94 -10.65 -7.26
N THR A 172 15.88 -11.72 -8.06
CA THR A 172 17.05 -12.37 -8.66
C THR A 172 17.14 -12.00 -10.15
N THR A 173 17.63 -10.80 -10.42
CA THR A 173 17.82 -10.27 -11.78
C THR A 173 19.26 -9.76 -11.96
N PRO A 174 19.86 -9.93 -13.14
CA PRO A 174 21.18 -9.35 -13.42
C PRO A 174 21.14 -7.82 -13.52
N GLN A 175 19.98 -7.24 -13.87
CA GLN A 175 19.83 -5.79 -14.01
C GLN A 175 19.92 -5.09 -12.66
N MET A 176 20.46 -3.88 -12.68
CA MET A 176 20.66 -3.05 -11.50
C MET A 176 20.22 -1.62 -11.78
N CYS A 177 19.62 -0.96 -10.79
CA CYS A 177 19.34 0.46 -10.84
C CYS A 177 20.48 1.21 -10.16
N GLY A 178 21.15 2.09 -10.90
CA GLY A 178 22.29 2.87 -10.43
C GLY A 178 22.02 4.36 -10.32
N VAL A 179 22.73 5.03 -9.42
CA VAL A 179 22.74 6.49 -9.25
C VAL A 179 24.17 7.00 -9.13
N ASP A 180 24.45 8.19 -9.66
CA ASP A 180 25.77 8.82 -9.49
C ASP A 180 25.82 9.58 -8.14
N ASN A 181 24.77 10.35 -7.85
CA ASN A 181 24.54 11.04 -6.59
C ASN A 181 23.20 10.58 -5.93
N PRO A 182 23.25 9.86 -4.79
CA PRO A 182 22.04 9.33 -4.15
C PRO A 182 21.11 10.40 -3.56
N LEU A 183 21.54 11.66 -3.45
CA LEU A 183 20.74 12.76 -2.92
C LEU A 183 19.86 13.44 -3.97
N THR A 184 20.25 13.38 -5.24
CA THR A 184 19.65 14.24 -6.28
C THR A 184 19.19 13.49 -7.50
N ASP A 185 19.76 12.32 -7.78
CA ASP A 185 19.62 11.70 -9.08
C ASP A 185 18.40 10.78 -9.15
N THR A 186 17.89 10.62 -10.37
CA THR A 186 16.94 9.56 -10.70
C THR A 186 17.73 8.35 -11.18
N GLY A 187 17.33 7.17 -10.75
CA GLY A 187 18.01 5.93 -11.09
C GLY A 187 18.01 5.64 -12.58
N VAL A 188 19.10 5.03 -13.07
CA VAL A 188 19.26 4.53 -14.43
C VAL A 188 19.49 3.03 -14.40
N THR A 189 18.81 2.29 -15.30
CA THR A 189 18.93 0.84 -15.36
C THR A 189 20.18 0.42 -16.13
N PHE A 190 20.94 -0.50 -15.56
CA PHE A 190 22.11 -1.12 -16.17
C PHE A 190 21.88 -2.61 -16.40
N PRO A 191 22.40 -3.21 -17.50
CA PRO A 191 22.21 -4.63 -17.78
C PRO A 191 22.84 -5.57 -16.75
N SER A 192 23.90 -5.12 -16.07
CA SER A 192 24.62 -5.89 -15.08
C SER A 192 25.28 -5.00 -14.02
N LEU A 193 25.61 -5.59 -12.87
CA LEU A 193 26.41 -4.95 -11.82
C LEU A 193 27.76 -4.43 -12.36
N THR A 194 28.40 -5.20 -13.24
CA THR A 194 29.69 -4.81 -13.85
C THR A 194 29.55 -3.59 -14.74
N ASP A 195 28.48 -3.50 -15.56
CA ASP A 195 28.24 -2.34 -16.42
C ASP A 195 27.97 -1.08 -15.60
N LEU A 196 27.24 -1.22 -14.50
CA LEU A 196 26.99 -0.13 -13.54
C LEU A 196 28.29 0.40 -12.93
N HIS A 197 29.14 -0.48 -12.39
CA HIS A 197 30.42 -0.06 -11.81
C HIS A 197 31.39 0.50 -12.84
N ASN A 198 31.38 0.00 -14.08
CA ASN A 198 32.17 0.56 -15.18
C ASN A 198 31.72 1.97 -15.56
N ALA A 199 30.44 2.32 -15.35
CA ALA A 199 29.93 3.67 -15.53
C ALA A 199 30.30 4.61 -14.36
N GLY A 200 30.83 4.09 -13.25
CA GLY A 200 31.17 4.85 -12.06
C GLY A 200 29.98 5.16 -11.14
N SER A 201 28.81 4.59 -11.43
CA SER A 201 27.60 4.74 -10.62
C SER A 201 27.65 3.81 -9.39
N LYS A 202 26.78 4.09 -8.41
CA LYS A 202 26.53 3.25 -7.22
C LYS A 202 25.25 2.48 -7.39
N VAL A 203 25.20 1.24 -6.90
CA VAL A 203 23.96 0.45 -6.89
C VAL A 203 22.97 1.07 -5.90
N ALA A 204 21.87 1.61 -6.42
CA ALA A 204 20.76 2.12 -5.63
C ALA A 204 19.85 0.99 -5.14
N HIS A 205 19.52 0.06 -6.04
CA HIS A 205 18.74 -1.13 -5.74
C HIS A 205 18.89 -2.21 -6.83
N CYS A 206 18.60 -3.47 -6.49
CA CYS A 206 18.56 -4.56 -7.46
C CYS A 206 17.36 -4.40 -8.43
N GLY A 207 17.51 -4.88 -9.66
CA GLY A 207 16.49 -4.87 -10.70
C GLY A 207 16.36 -3.55 -11.46
N ASP A 208 15.44 -3.53 -12.42
CA ASP A 208 15.17 -2.36 -13.26
C ASP A 208 14.64 -1.18 -12.42
N CYS A 209 15.01 0.04 -12.81
CA CYS A 209 14.45 1.25 -12.24
C CYS A 209 12.98 1.40 -12.65
N GLY A 210 12.19 2.07 -11.81
CA GLY A 210 10.78 2.33 -12.03
C GLY A 210 10.37 3.69 -11.47
N ALA A 211 9.07 3.88 -11.26
CA ALA A 211 8.51 5.16 -10.83
C ALA A 211 9.00 5.62 -9.45
N CYS A 212 9.39 4.68 -8.58
CA CYS A 212 9.90 4.95 -7.23
C CYS A 212 11.43 5.00 -7.15
N SER A 213 12.15 4.97 -8.28
CA SER A 213 13.63 4.99 -8.31
C SER A 213 14.20 6.42 -8.31
N THR A 214 13.50 7.38 -7.70
CA THR A 214 14.03 8.73 -7.47
C THR A 214 14.75 8.78 -6.12
N ALA A 215 15.75 9.67 -5.98
CA ALA A 215 16.42 9.89 -4.69
C ALA A 215 15.43 10.17 -3.55
N HIS A 216 14.39 10.99 -3.81
CA HIS A 216 13.35 11.34 -2.85
C HIS A 216 12.54 10.13 -2.37
N ASP A 217 12.04 9.31 -3.29
CA ASP A 217 11.20 8.15 -2.93
C ASP A 217 12.00 7.05 -2.22
N MET A 218 13.25 6.85 -2.64
CA MET A 218 14.16 5.91 -2.00
C MET A 218 14.57 6.38 -0.59
N ASP A 219 14.84 7.68 -0.39
CA ASP A 219 15.08 8.24 0.94
C ASP A 219 13.87 8.04 1.86
N ILE A 220 12.64 8.31 1.38
CA ILE A 220 11.42 8.04 2.15
C ILE A 220 11.34 6.56 2.53
N MET A 221 11.53 5.64 1.59
CA MET A 221 11.47 4.20 1.88
C MET A 221 12.54 3.73 2.88
N GLY A 222 13.75 4.32 2.82
CA GLY A 222 14.84 4.04 3.75
C GLY A 222 14.55 4.55 5.15
N ARG A 223 14.24 5.85 5.30
CA ARG A 223 14.02 6.50 6.60
C ARG A 223 12.72 6.08 7.29
N THR A 224 11.72 5.61 6.53
CA THR A 224 10.44 5.13 7.06
C THR A 224 10.36 3.61 7.11
N ALA A 225 11.51 2.92 7.13
CA ALA A 225 11.60 1.45 7.16
C ALA A 225 10.71 0.82 8.26
N ASP A 226 10.54 1.49 9.40
CA ASP A 226 9.77 1.00 10.55
C ASP A 226 8.33 1.53 10.65
N SER A 227 7.92 2.47 9.79
CA SER A 227 6.60 3.13 9.89
C SER A 227 5.78 3.08 8.60
N LEU A 228 6.41 2.90 7.44
CA LEU A 228 5.75 2.97 6.14
C LEU A 228 4.60 1.97 6.02
N THR A 229 4.77 0.73 6.48
CA THR A 229 3.71 -0.29 6.44
C THR A 229 2.50 0.15 7.26
N LYS A 230 2.72 0.69 8.47
CA LYS A 230 1.65 1.19 9.34
C LYS A 230 0.92 2.35 8.69
N ASP A 231 1.65 3.30 8.10
CA ASP A 231 1.08 4.52 7.53
C ASP A 231 0.34 4.25 6.22
N SER A 232 0.96 3.52 5.29
CA SER A 232 0.33 3.08 4.04
C SER A 232 -0.89 2.20 4.30
N THR A 233 -0.84 1.28 5.27
CA THR A 233 -2.01 0.47 5.63
C THR A 233 -3.15 1.34 6.16
N ALA A 234 -2.86 2.32 7.02
CA ALA A 234 -3.89 3.23 7.52
C ALA A 234 -4.55 4.03 6.38
N CYS A 235 -3.76 4.45 5.40
CA CYS A 235 -4.29 5.12 4.20
C CYS A 235 -5.06 4.16 3.29
N ALA A 236 -4.63 2.91 3.14
CA ALA A 236 -5.31 1.91 2.33
C ALA A 236 -6.76 1.66 2.81
N PHE A 237 -7.02 1.72 4.12
CA PHE A 237 -8.39 1.62 4.65
C PHE A 237 -9.29 2.81 4.27
N LYS A 238 -8.76 3.91 3.75
CA LYS A 238 -9.58 5.00 3.20
C LYS A 238 -10.16 4.68 1.82
N ILE A 239 -9.81 3.54 1.20
CA ILE A 239 -10.36 3.13 -0.10
C ILE A 239 -11.88 2.98 -0.08
N PHE A 240 -12.49 2.73 1.09
CA PHE A 240 -13.95 2.76 1.27
C PHE A 240 -14.58 4.13 1.00
N PHE A 241 -13.77 5.21 0.99
CA PHE A 241 -14.15 6.57 0.63
C PHE A 241 -13.64 6.97 -0.77
N GLY A 242 -13.15 6.02 -1.58
CA GLY A 242 -12.65 6.23 -2.94
C GLY A 242 -11.15 6.46 -3.04
N ARG A 243 -10.60 6.33 -4.27
CA ARG A 243 -9.16 6.46 -4.57
C ARG A 243 -8.58 7.78 -4.08
N ARG A 244 -9.26 8.90 -4.33
CA ARG A 244 -8.83 10.24 -3.93
C ARG A 244 -8.62 10.40 -2.42
N ALA A 245 -9.38 9.67 -1.60
CA ALA A 245 -9.19 9.69 -0.14
C ALA A 245 -7.94 8.93 0.31
N VAL A 246 -7.53 7.90 -0.45
CA VAL A 246 -6.28 7.16 -0.24
C VAL A 246 -5.09 8.01 -0.71
N GLU A 247 -5.15 8.55 -1.92
CA GLU A 247 -4.15 9.46 -2.52
C GLU A 247 -3.85 10.61 -1.55
N LYS A 248 -4.86 11.42 -1.20
CA LYS A 248 -4.65 12.52 -0.24
C LYS A 248 -4.01 12.07 1.08
N CYS A 249 -4.30 10.86 1.55
CA CYS A 249 -3.67 10.33 2.77
C CYS A 249 -2.21 9.92 2.55
N MET A 250 -1.90 9.29 1.41
CA MET A 250 -0.55 8.88 1.04
C MET A 250 0.33 10.12 0.82
N GLU A 251 -0.17 11.13 0.10
CA GLU A 251 0.46 12.44 -0.03
C GLU A 251 0.78 13.07 1.35
N GLU A 252 -0.20 13.13 2.25
CA GLU A 252 -0.05 13.80 3.57
C GLU A 252 0.84 13.02 4.56
N ARG A 253 0.82 11.68 4.53
CA ARG A 253 1.47 10.85 5.56
C ARG A 253 2.79 10.22 5.10
N VAL A 254 2.94 10.01 3.80
CA VAL A 254 4.10 9.33 3.21
C VAL A 254 4.91 10.31 2.38
N GLY A 255 4.24 11.03 1.46
CA GLY A 255 4.86 12.10 0.67
C GLY A 255 5.72 11.61 -0.50
N PHE A 256 5.36 10.50 -1.13
CA PHE A 256 6.01 10.04 -2.37
C PHE A 256 5.80 11.04 -3.52
N THR A 257 6.64 10.93 -4.55
CA THR A 257 6.35 11.58 -5.84
C THR A 257 5.06 11.03 -6.44
N PRO A 258 4.31 11.81 -7.26
CA PRO A 258 3.04 11.36 -7.82
C PRO A 258 3.14 10.03 -8.61
N ALA A 259 4.22 9.84 -9.37
CA ALA A 259 4.42 8.62 -10.15
C ALA A 259 4.63 7.38 -9.26
N CYS A 260 5.42 7.52 -8.19
CA CYS A 260 5.61 6.44 -7.22
C CYS A 260 4.33 6.19 -6.41
N GLU A 261 3.63 7.24 -6.02
CA GLU A 261 2.35 7.18 -5.31
C GLU A 261 1.30 6.41 -6.12
N ASP A 262 1.21 6.64 -7.43
CA ASP A 262 0.29 5.91 -8.30
C ASP A 262 0.55 4.39 -8.28
N CYS A 263 1.81 3.94 -8.28
CA CYS A 263 2.13 2.51 -8.13
C CYS A 263 1.60 1.95 -6.80
N TRP A 264 1.70 2.73 -5.71
CA TRP A 264 1.15 2.34 -4.41
C TRP A 264 -0.37 2.32 -4.40
N LEU A 265 -1.03 3.30 -5.01
CA LEU A 265 -2.49 3.35 -5.13
C LEU A 265 -3.04 2.18 -5.94
N ASP A 266 -2.35 1.79 -7.01
CA ASP A 266 -2.70 0.63 -7.82
C ASP A 266 -2.50 -0.68 -7.06
N ASN A 267 -1.41 -0.80 -6.29
CA ASN A 267 -1.23 -1.92 -5.38
C ASN A 267 -2.39 -2.00 -4.37
N ILE A 268 -2.70 -0.89 -3.67
CA ILE A 268 -3.80 -0.81 -2.70
C ILE A 268 -5.15 -1.19 -3.33
N ALA A 269 -5.44 -0.68 -4.52
CA ALA A 269 -6.66 -1.02 -5.25
C ALA A 269 -6.72 -2.50 -5.60
N CYS A 270 -5.59 -3.09 -6.03
CA CYS A 270 -5.47 -4.52 -6.26
C CYS A 270 -5.68 -5.34 -4.97
N SER A 271 -5.03 -4.96 -3.86
CA SER A 271 -5.16 -5.67 -2.57
C SER A 271 -6.61 -5.59 -2.07
N PHE A 272 -7.27 -4.44 -2.23
CA PHE A 272 -8.68 -4.32 -1.89
C PHE A 272 -9.58 -5.19 -2.77
N LYS A 273 -9.25 -5.35 -4.05
CA LYS A 273 -10.00 -6.22 -4.95
C LYS A 273 -9.80 -7.71 -4.64
N LYS A 274 -8.57 -8.13 -4.32
CA LYS A 274 -8.17 -9.55 -4.24
C LYS A 274 -8.01 -10.10 -2.81
N CYS A 275 -7.80 -9.24 -1.83
CA CYS A 275 -7.35 -9.60 -0.48
C CYS A 275 -8.16 -8.93 0.64
N LYS A 276 -9.26 -8.23 0.33
CA LYS A 276 -10.00 -7.42 1.31
C LYS A 276 -10.47 -8.22 2.52
N PHE A 277 -11.01 -9.43 2.34
CA PHE A 277 -11.59 -10.17 3.46
C PHE A 277 -10.49 -10.70 4.38
N THR A 278 -9.39 -11.17 3.82
CA THR A 278 -8.19 -11.62 4.54
C THR A 278 -7.56 -10.47 5.32
N CYS A 279 -7.46 -9.28 4.71
CA CYS A 279 -6.91 -8.09 5.36
C CYS A 279 -7.84 -7.47 6.41
N ILE A 280 -9.15 -7.44 6.18
CA ILE A 280 -10.15 -7.00 7.18
C ILE A 280 -10.11 -7.93 8.39
N LYS A 281 -10.09 -9.26 8.18
CA LYS A 281 -9.95 -10.24 9.25
C LYS A 281 -8.69 -9.96 10.08
N TYR A 282 -7.56 -9.81 9.41
CA TYR A 282 -6.28 -9.52 10.06
C TYR A 282 -6.32 -8.26 10.94
N LYS A 283 -6.89 -7.15 10.45
CA LYS A 283 -7.06 -5.93 11.25
C LYS A 283 -8.05 -6.09 12.40
N LEU A 284 -9.16 -6.80 12.19
CA LEU A 284 -10.16 -7.05 13.23
C LEU A 284 -9.53 -7.79 14.42
N PHE A 285 -8.58 -8.68 14.16
CA PHE A 285 -7.87 -9.45 15.19
C PHE A 285 -6.53 -8.84 15.65
N ARG A 286 -6.15 -7.66 15.14
CA ARG A 286 -4.88 -6.95 15.49
C ARG A 286 -3.66 -7.87 15.46
N GLN A 287 -3.56 -8.70 14.43
CA GLN A 287 -2.40 -9.56 14.25
C GLN A 287 -1.16 -8.73 13.85
N ASP A 288 0.04 -9.25 14.09
CA ASP A 288 1.33 -8.61 13.75
C ASP A 288 1.72 -8.86 12.29
N ASN A 289 2.64 -8.08 11.73
CA ASN A 289 3.04 -8.21 10.31
C ASN A 289 3.55 -9.63 10.01
N ASN A 290 4.25 -10.21 10.98
CA ASN A 290 4.79 -11.56 10.96
C ASN A 290 4.08 -12.45 11.99
N LYS A 291 4.04 -13.74 11.69
CA LYS A 291 3.66 -14.80 12.60
C LYS A 291 4.85 -15.16 13.50
N ALA A 292 4.61 -16.04 14.47
CA ALA A 292 5.64 -16.47 15.43
C ALA A 292 6.83 -17.23 14.81
N ASP A 293 6.67 -17.72 13.59
CA ASP A 293 7.68 -18.41 12.77
C ASP A 293 8.36 -17.47 11.76
N ASP A 294 8.31 -16.15 11.99
CA ASP A 294 8.76 -15.07 11.08
C ASP A 294 8.07 -15.04 9.71
N ASP A 295 7.10 -15.93 9.49
CA ASP A 295 6.30 -16.01 8.28
C ASP A 295 5.36 -14.81 8.16
N LEU A 296 5.13 -14.32 6.94
CA LEU A 296 4.20 -13.23 6.71
C LEU A 296 2.77 -13.62 7.13
N ASN A 297 2.03 -12.65 7.67
CA ASN A 297 0.62 -12.84 7.91
C ASN A 297 -0.16 -13.09 6.60
N ASP A 298 -1.35 -13.68 6.71
CA ASP A 298 -2.13 -14.08 5.55
C ASP A 298 -2.55 -12.90 4.64
N CYS A 299 -2.70 -11.68 5.19
CA CYS A 299 -3.00 -10.48 4.40
C CYS A 299 -1.82 -10.05 3.55
N LEU A 300 -0.62 -9.92 4.14
CA LEU A 300 0.60 -9.57 3.41
C LEU A 300 0.98 -10.64 2.38
N LYS A 301 0.77 -11.92 2.70
CA LYS A 301 0.96 -13.02 1.73
C LYS A 301 0.03 -12.90 0.53
N CYS A 302 -1.23 -12.57 0.76
CA CYS A 302 -2.19 -12.37 -0.31
C CYS A 302 -1.75 -11.23 -1.22
N ASP A 303 -1.38 -10.10 -0.61
CA ASP A 303 -0.91 -8.89 -1.30
C ASP A 303 0.32 -9.20 -2.16
N GLU A 304 1.37 -9.76 -1.58
CA GLU A 304 2.61 -10.05 -2.30
C GLU A 304 2.41 -11.01 -3.47
N ARG A 305 1.62 -12.07 -3.30
CA ARG A 305 1.41 -13.06 -4.37
C ARG A 305 0.44 -12.59 -5.43
N SER A 306 -0.47 -11.66 -5.12
CA SER A 306 -1.56 -11.30 -6.02
C SER A 306 -1.43 -9.93 -6.67
N CYS A 307 -0.71 -9.02 -6.01
CA CYS A 307 -0.55 -7.61 -6.38
C CYS A 307 0.92 -7.19 -6.41
N GLY A 308 1.78 -7.87 -5.65
CA GLY A 308 3.23 -7.66 -5.63
C GLY A 308 3.91 -7.62 -7.01
N PRO A 309 3.63 -8.52 -7.97
CA PRO A 309 4.26 -8.47 -9.30
C PRO A 309 4.09 -7.13 -10.02
N GLY A 310 2.85 -6.64 -10.11
CA GLY A 310 2.57 -5.36 -10.77
C GLY A 310 3.13 -4.17 -10.00
N PHE A 311 3.13 -4.23 -8.67
CA PHE A 311 3.76 -3.22 -7.84
C PHE A 311 5.27 -3.16 -8.08
N ILE A 312 5.96 -4.31 -8.08
CA ILE A 312 7.42 -4.39 -8.27
C ILE A 312 7.82 -3.90 -9.67
N GLU A 313 7.04 -4.24 -10.69
CA GLU A 313 7.26 -3.78 -12.06
C GLU A 313 7.08 -2.27 -12.20
N CYS A 314 6.02 -1.71 -11.61
CA CYS A 314 5.74 -0.27 -11.64
C CYS A 314 6.75 0.54 -10.82
N SER A 315 6.98 0.12 -9.58
CA SER A 315 7.77 0.89 -8.61
C SER A 315 9.26 0.85 -8.95
N GLY A 316 9.76 -0.30 -9.43
CA GLY A 316 11.20 -0.56 -9.62
C GLY A 316 11.92 -0.70 -8.28
N ALA A 317 11.84 0.32 -7.43
CA ALA A 317 12.37 0.34 -6.07
C ALA A 317 11.34 -0.14 -5.04
N ASN A 318 11.81 -0.89 -4.05
CA ASN A 318 11.10 -1.18 -2.80
C ASN A 318 12.16 -1.56 -1.74
N ARG A 319 11.78 -1.56 -0.45
CA ARG A 319 12.71 -1.84 0.66
C ARG A 319 13.56 -3.11 0.45
N ARG A 320 13.00 -4.20 -0.10
CA ARG A 320 13.74 -5.43 -0.44
C ARG A 320 14.83 -5.21 -1.48
N ARG A 321 14.48 -4.57 -2.59
CA ARG A 321 15.45 -4.27 -3.67
C ARG A 321 16.53 -3.30 -3.22
N MET A 322 16.23 -2.43 -2.26
CA MET A 322 17.16 -1.46 -1.67
C MET A 322 18.02 -2.05 -0.54
N GLY A 323 17.87 -3.34 -0.19
CA GLY A 323 18.60 -3.95 0.92
C GLY A 323 18.19 -3.40 2.29
N VAL A 324 17.03 -2.74 2.40
CA VAL A 324 16.52 -2.14 3.63
C VAL A 324 15.72 -3.18 4.41
N VAL A 325 16.21 -3.50 5.61
CA VAL A 325 15.46 -4.29 6.61
C VAL A 325 14.37 -3.41 7.21
N SER A 326 13.18 -3.98 7.42
CA SER A 326 11.97 -3.21 7.71
C SER A 326 11.10 -3.86 8.79
N ASP A 327 10.01 -3.19 9.17
CA ASP A 327 8.99 -3.72 10.10
C ASP A 327 8.21 -4.95 9.61
N ILE A 328 8.48 -5.40 8.39
CA ILE A 328 8.04 -6.68 7.85
C ILE A 328 9.26 -7.61 7.82
N GLY A 329 9.27 -8.62 8.68
CA GLY A 329 10.28 -9.67 8.71
C GLY A 329 10.26 -10.46 7.40
N ARG A 330 11.42 -10.63 6.78
CA ARG A 330 11.62 -11.36 5.53
C ARG A 330 12.93 -12.11 5.60
N GLU A 331 13.05 -13.16 4.79
CA GLU A 331 14.29 -13.90 4.68
C GLU A 331 15.38 -13.03 4.05
N ALA A 332 16.63 -13.21 4.48
CA ALA A 332 17.78 -12.45 3.97
C ALA A 332 17.98 -12.64 2.46
N VAL A 333 17.60 -13.81 1.91
CA VAL A 333 17.70 -14.12 0.48
C VAL A 333 16.79 -13.23 -0.39
N ASP A 334 15.74 -12.64 0.19
CA ASP A 334 14.84 -11.72 -0.50
C ASP A 334 15.34 -10.26 -0.48
N GLN A 335 16.47 -10.00 0.17
CA GLN A 335 17.09 -8.67 0.26
C GLN A 335 18.24 -8.56 -0.74
N CYS A 336 18.34 -7.42 -1.41
CA CYS A 336 19.46 -7.14 -2.30
C CYS A 336 20.73 -6.89 -1.48
N GLU A 337 21.73 -7.77 -1.60
CA GLU A 337 23.02 -7.61 -0.93
C GLU A 337 24.01 -6.71 -1.71
N ALA A 338 23.71 -6.42 -2.98
CA ALA A 338 24.60 -5.68 -3.88
C ALA A 338 24.47 -4.15 -3.77
N VAL A 339 23.70 -3.62 -2.82
CA VAL A 339 23.42 -2.19 -2.70
C VAL A 339 24.62 -1.43 -2.12
N ASP A 340 25.05 -0.38 -2.82
CA ASP A 340 26.16 0.48 -2.43
C ASP A 340 25.70 1.69 -1.58
N VAL A 341 24.41 2.00 -1.61
CA VAL A 341 23.79 3.17 -0.96
C VAL A 341 23.05 2.77 0.31
N ASP A 342 23.47 3.29 1.45
CA ASP A 342 22.74 3.12 2.71
C ASP A 342 21.60 4.14 2.83
N TRP A 343 20.44 3.78 2.28
CA TRP A 343 19.23 4.62 2.31
C TRP A 343 18.70 4.94 3.71
N THR A 344 19.19 4.27 4.76
CA THR A 344 18.78 4.59 6.13
C THR A 344 19.52 5.82 6.69
N THR A 345 20.62 6.23 6.05
CA THR A 345 21.47 7.35 6.52
C THR A 345 21.57 8.51 5.53
N VAL A 346 21.26 8.30 4.25
CA VAL A 346 21.45 9.29 3.16
C VAL A 346 20.78 10.66 3.40
N GLY A 347 19.64 10.75 4.09
CA GLY A 347 18.96 12.03 4.41
C GLY A 347 19.07 12.52 5.87
N GLY A 348 19.88 11.87 6.71
CA GLY A 348 19.82 12.00 8.18
C GLY A 348 20.53 13.20 8.81
N ASP A 349 21.44 13.88 8.10
CA ASP A 349 22.38 14.81 8.74
C ASP A 349 21.91 16.28 8.83
N ASP A 350 20.80 16.66 8.21
CA ASP A 350 20.41 18.08 8.13
C ASP A 350 19.67 18.64 9.36
N ASN A 351 19.34 17.80 10.35
CA ASN A 351 18.57 18.21 11.55
C ASN A 351 19.41 18.38 12.84
N ASN A 352 20.75 18.40 12.74
CA ASN A 352 21.65 18.58 13.90
C ASN A 352 22.32 19.96 13.97
N ASN A 353 21.74 21.01 13.35
CA ASN A 353 22.28 22.37 13.37
C ASN A 353 21.35 23.38 14.04
#